data_AF-A0A8B6GDF2-F1
#
_entry.id   AF-A0A8B6GDF2-F1
#
_cell.length_a   1.000
_cell.length_b   1.000
_cell.length_c   1.000
_cell.angle_alpha   90.00
_cell.angle_beta   90.00
_cell.angle_gamma   90.00
#
_symmetry.space_group_name_H-M   'P 1'
#
loop_
_entity.id
_entity.type
_entity.pdbx_description
1 polymer ?
#
loop_
_entity_poly.entity_id
_entity_poly.type
_entity_poly.pdbx_seq_one_letter_code
_entity_poly.pdbx_strand_id
1 'polypeptide(L)'
;MNTLFLISLVVAVCSAVEDVSNVRQDFKTSTIHALNEQIVKELQASYIYKAYSQYYARADVSLPGFAKFFSKAAKEESEHAEKLMDYLNMRGGEVKLQDIKLNDVCDVVSEELGKHSGIENSRTKACMCYFMAKSQAWNFCGDRDEWYNGLMGMEDALVLERFVNQKLLDLHKATESDAHLSHVLEHDFLDEQVQSIKSIGDTVKQLRRVKKGLGEYLLDGKM
;
A
#
# COMPACT_ATOMS: atom_id res chain seq x y z
N MET A 1 20.43 57.06 -6.65
CA MET A 1 20.30 55.65 -6.19
C MET A 1 19.99 54.80 -7.41
N ASN A 2 20.79 53.76 -7.61
CA ASN A 2 21.16 53.23 -8.92
C ASN A 2 20.21 52.09 -9.34
N THR A 3 19.28 52.37 -10.26
CA THR A 3 18.35 51.36 -10.84
C THR A 3 19.08 50.24 -11.59
N LEU A 4 20.34 50.45 -11.99
CA LEU A 4 21.20 49.44 -12.60
C LEU A 4 21.69 48.36 -11.61
N PHE A 5 21.77 48.65 -10.31
CA PHE A 5 22.21 47.66 -9.30
C PHE A 5 21.13 46.64 -8.95
N LEU A 6 19.84 47.03 -9.04
CA LEU A 6 18.73 46.13 -8.76
C LEU A 6 18.53 45.09 -9.87
N ILE A 7 18.78 45.45 -11.13
CA ILE A 7 18.63 44.51 -12.26
C ILE A 7 19.73 43.42 -12.22
N SER A 8 20.96 43.78 -11.84
CA SER A 8 22.05 42.79 -11.72
C SER A 8 21.85 41.78 -10.59
N LEU A 9 21.14 42.15 -9.52
CA LEU A 9 20.83 41.24 -8.41
C LEU A 9 19.67 40.29 -8.77
N VAL A 10 18.69 40.76 -9.55
CA VAL A 10 17.56 39.94 -10.02
C VAL A 10 17.99 38.89 -11.05
N VAL A 11 18.94 39.21 -11.94
CA VAL A 11 19.46 38.24 -12.92
C VAL A 11 20.28 37.13 -12.25
N ALA A 12 21.06 37.44 -11.21
CA ALA A 12 21.86 36.44 -10.50
C ALA A 12 21.02 35.44 -9.68
N VAL A 13 19.84 35.83 -9.18
CA VAL A 13 18.90 34.92 -8.52
C VAL A 13 18.19 34.00 -9.54
N CYS A 14 18.02 34.47 -10.79
CA CYS A 14 17.39 33.68 -11.85
C CYS A 14 18.27 32.55 -12.41
N SER A 15 19.60 32.64 -12.28
CA SER A 15 20.52 31.60 -12.77
C SER A 15 20.59 30.34 -11.91
N ALA A 16 20.04 30.36 -10.69
CA ALA A 16 19.98 29.17 -9.82
C ALA A 16 18.86 28.19 -10.22
N VAL A 17 18.00 28.55 -11.17
CA VAL A 17 16.87 27.73 -11.62
C VAL A 17 17.28 26.70 -12.69
N GLU A 18 18.46 26.83 -13.30
CA GLU A 18 18.88 25.97 -14.42
C GLU A 18 19.58 24.66 -14.01
N ASP A 19 19.97 24.48 -12.74
CA ASP A 19 20.86 23.36 -12.33
C ASP A 19 20.14 22.13 -11.73
N VAL A 20 18.80 22.16 -11.57
CA VAL A 20 18.04 20.96 -11.15
C VAL A 20 18.07 19.86 -12.22
N SER A 21 18.36 20.24 -13.47
CA SER A 21 18.48 19.32 -14.60
C SER A 21 19.68 18.35 -14.52
N ASN A 22 20.61 18.55 -13.57
CA ASN A 22 21.90 17.82 -13.51
C ASN A 22 22.07 16.80 -12.37
N VAL A 23 21.06 16.56 -11.53
CA VAL A 23 21.19 15.58 -10.41
C VAL A 23 21.00 14.13 -10.84
N ARG A 24 20.38 13.91 -12.01
CA ARG A 24 20.01 12.57 -12.50
C ARG A 24 21.23 11.84 -13.04
N GLN A 25 21.76 10.88 -12.27
CA GLN A 25 22.90 10.03 -12.67
C GLN A 25 22.49 8.55 -12.74
N ASP A 26 22.77 7.93 -13.88
CA ASP A 26 22.50 6.52 -14.20
C ASP A 26 21.07 6.05 -13.84
N PHE A 27 20.10 6.97 -13.92
CA PHE A 27 18.73 6.71 -13.51
C PHE A 27 17.84 6.61 -14.74
N LYS A 28 17.45 5.39 -15.11
CA LYS A 28 16.74 5.11 -16.37
C LYS A 28 15.28 5.55 -16.30
N THR A 29 14.71 5.93 -17.44
CA THR A 29 13.28 6.33 -17.50
C THR A 29 12.35 5.15 -17.19
N SER A 30 12.75 3.93 -17.54
CA SER A 30 12.04 2.71 -17.13
C SER A 30 12.00 2.54 -15.61
N THR A 31 13.10 2.86 -14.91
CA THR A 31 13.18 2.84 -13.45
C THR A 31 12.27 3.88 -12.82
N ILE A 32 12.26 5.11 -13.36
CA ILE A 32 11.34 6.18 -12.93
C ILE A 32 9.88 5.74 -13.10
N HIS A 33 9.56 5.09 -14.22
CA HIS A 33 8.22 4.59 -14.47
C HIS A 33 7.84 3.51 -13.46
N ALA A 34 8.70 2.51 -13.24
CA ALA A 34 8.45 1.43 -12.30
C ALA A 34 8.32 1.93 -10.84
N LEU A 35 9.11 2.92 -10.43
CA LEU A 35 8.98 3.56 -9.12
C LEU A 35 7.64 4.30 -8.97
N ASN A 36 7.20 5.02 -10.01
CA ASN A 36 5.88 5.66 -10.00
C ASN A 36 4.75 4.63 -9.91
N GLU A 37 4.87 3.49 -10.60
CA GLU A 37 3.91 2.40 -10.45
C GLU A 37 3.89 1.85 -9.02
N GLN A 38 5.07 1.65 -8.41
CA GLN A 38 5.17 1.17 -7.02
C GLN A 38 4.58 2.17 -6.02
N ILE A 39 4.84 3.48 -6.18
CA ILE A 39 4.23 4.55 -5.36
C ILE A 39 2.70 4.43 -5.36
N VAL A 40 2.10 4.21 -6.53
CA VAL A 40 0.65 4.02 -6.65
C VAL A 40 0.20 2.74 -5.94
N LYS A 41 1.00 1.67 -5.93
CA LYS A 41 0.68 0.44 -5.18
C LYS A 41 0.65 0.66 -3.67
N GLU A 42 1.62 1.38 -3.11
CA GLU A 42 1.63 1.71 -1.69
C GLU A 42 0.43 2.61 -1.30
N LEU A 43 0.12 3.61 -2.12
CA LEU A 43 -1.07 4.45 -1.90
C LEU A 43 -2.39 3.66 -2.02
N GLN A 44 -2.46 2.71 -2.96
CA GLN A 44 -3.61 1.80 -3.10
C GLN A 44 -3.78 0.94 -1.84
N ALA A 45 -2.68 0.39 -1.31
CA ALA A 45 -2.68 -0.39 -0.08
C ALA A 45 -3.10 0.45 1.14
N SER A 46 -2.56 1.67 1.26
CA SER A 46 -2.99 2.64 2.27
C SER A 46 -4.50 2.90 2.22
N TYR A 47 -5.05 3.10 1.02
CA TYR A 47 -6.45 3.47 0.88
C TYR A 47 -7.42 2.34 1.25
N ILE A 48 -7.13 1.10 0.86
CA ILE A 48 -7.94 -0.06 1.27
C ILE A 48 -7.81 -0.33 2.77
N TYR A 49 -6.63 -0.20 3.37
CA TYR A 49 -6.49 -0.30 4.83
C TYR A 49 -7.24 0.80 5.56
N LYS A 50 -7.28 2.01 5.03
CA LYS A 50 -8.13 3.07 5.57
C LYS A 50 -9.60 2.67 5.52
N ALA A 51 -10.07 2.10 4.39
CA ALA A 51 -11.42 1.61 4.26
C ALA A 51 -11.74 0.49 5.28
N TYR A 52 -10.80 -0.43 5.49
CA TYR A 52 -10.98 -1.54 6.44
C TYR A 52 -11.02 -1.04 7.88
N SER A 53 -10.14 -0.10 8.24
CA SER A 53 -10.19 0.59 9.53
C SER A 53 -11.57 1.19 9.81
N GLN A 54 -12.15 1.90 8.83
CA GLN A 54 -13.48 2.48 8.98
C GLN A 54 -14.60 1.42 9.00
N TYR A 55 -14.42 0.30 8.31
CA TYR A 55 -15.36 -0.82 8.39
C TYR A 55 -15.42 -1.36 9.83
N TYR A 56 -14.29 -1.75 10.41
CA TYR A 56 -14.22 -2.33 11.75
C TYR A 56 -14.63 -1.36 12.87
N ALA A 57 -14.49 -0.04 12.64
CA ALA A 57 -14.89 1.00 13.57
C ALA A 57 -16.41 1.23 13.68
N ARG A 58 -17.22 0.61 12.82
CA ARG A 58 -18.67 0.79 12.86
C ARG A 58 -19.28 0.26 14.15
N ALA A 59 -20.45 0.78 14.53
CA ALA A 59 -21.14 0.33 15.73
C ALA A 59 -21.72 -1.09 15.60
N ASP A 60 -22.13 -1.50 14.39
CA ASP A 60 -22.52 -2.89 14.14
C ASP A 60 -21.28 -3.79 14.22
N VAL A 61 -20.23 -3.45 13.44
CA VAL A 61 -18.75 -3.64 13.65
C VAL A 61 -18.22 -4.11 15.03
N SER A 62 -17.87 -3.09 15.82
CA SER A 62 -17.37 -3.17 17.18
C SER A 62 -16.13 -4.06 17.37
N LEU A 63 -15.19 -4.00 16.42
CA LEU A 63 -13.86 -4.62 16.50
C LEU A 63 -12.76 -3.54 16.49
N PRO A 64 -12.61 -2.77 17.60
CA PRO A 64 -11.72 -1.61 17.65
C PRO A 64 -10.23 -1.94 17.52
N GLY A 65 -9.79 -3.12 17.93
CA GLY A 65 -8.42 -3.58 17.75
C GLY A 65 -8.05 -3.76 16.28
N PHE A 66 -8.91 -4.40 15.51
CA PHE A 66 -8.76 -4.48 14.04
C PHE A 66 -8.83 -3.09 13.39
N ALA A 67 -9.76 -2.23 13.83
CA ALA A 67 -9.87 -0.86 13.32
C ALA A 67 -8.56 -0.07 13.52
N LYS A 68 -7.93 -0.23 14.69
CA LYS A 68 -6.63 0.38 15.04
C LYS A 68 -5.49 -0.23 14.24
N PHE A 69 -5.43 -1.56 14.11
CA PHE A 69 -4.45 -2.25 13.28
C PHE A 69 -4.45 -1.71 11.85
N PHE A 70 -5.61 -1.71 11.19
CA PHE A 70 -5.73 -1.21 9.83
C PHE A 70 -5.49 0.29 9.72
N SER A 71 -5.80 1.06 10.76
CA SER A 71 -5.44 2.48 10.76
C SER A 71 -3.93 2.72 10.85
N LYS A 72 -3.18 1.83 11.50
CA LYS A 72 -1.72 1.89 11.58
C LYS A 72 -1.11 1.47 10.26
N ALA A 73 -1.52 0.32 9.72
CA ALA A 73 -1.10 -0.16 8.40
C ALA A 73 -1.36 0.89 7.31
N ALA A 74 -2.53 1.53 7.30
CA ALA A 74 -2.82 2.60 6.34
C ALA A 74 -1.83 3.77 6.39
N LYS A 75 -1.33 4.12 7.58
CA LYS A 75 -0.32 5.19 7.73
C LYS A 75 1.05 4.71 7.27
N GLU A 76 1.44 3.50 7.67
CA GLU A 76 2.72 2.88 7.27
C GLU A 76 2.81 2.81 5.73
N GLU A 77 1.75 2.39 5.03
CA GLU A 77 1.76 2.37 3.56
C GLU A 77 1.78 3.77 2.92
N SER A 78 1.20 4.79 3.58
CA SER A 78 1.37 6.18 3.12
C SER A 78 2.82 6.64 3.28
N GLU A 79 3.47 6.28 4.40
CA GLU A 79 4.88 6.58 4.65
C GLU A 79 5.79 5.84 3.65
N HIS A 80 5.48 4.60 3.26
CA HIS A 80 6.17 3.89 2.18
C HIS A 80 6.07 4.63 0.84
N ALA A 81 4.87 5.10 0.49
CA ALA A 81 4.67 5.90 -0.72
C ALA A 81 5.50 7.19 -0.69
N GLU A 82 5.47 7.91 0.43
CA GLU A 82 6.24 9.15 0.63
C GLU A 82 7.75 8.90 0.55
N LYS A 83 8.28 7.84 1.19
CA LYS A 83 9.69 7.43 1.07
C LYS A 83 10.10 7.22 -0.39
N LEU A 84 9.26 6.54 -1.20
CA LEU A 84 9.53 6.34 -2.62
C LEU A 84 9.46 7.63 -3.44
N MET A 85 8.51 8.53 -3.13
CA MET A 85 8.43 9.86 -3.77
C MET A 85 9.67 10.69 -3.48
N ASP A 86 10.11 10.74 -2.22
CA ASP A 86 11.30 11.45 -1.79
C ASP A 86 12.56 10.87 -2.45
N TYR A 87 12.67 9.53 -2.51
CA TYR A 87 13.73 8.87 -3.23
C TYR A 87 13.75 9.22 -4.72
N LEU A 88 12.57 9.22 -5.35
CA LEU A 88 12.43 9.54 -6.77
C LEU A 88 12.86 10.98 -7.07
N ASN A 89 12.41 11.93 -6.24
CA ASN A 89 12.80 13.34 -6.33
C ASN A 89 14.32 13.51 -6.10
N MET A 90 14.88 12.84 -5.10
CA MET A 90 16.32 12.86 -4.80
C MET A 90 17.17 12.39 -5.98
N ARG A 91 16.72 11.36 -6.71
CA ARG A 91 17.42 10.82 -7.90
C ARG A 91 17.19 11.64 -9.17
N GLY A 92 16.47 12.76 -9.09
CA GLY A 92 16.14 13.62 -10.24
C GLY A 92 15.05 13.03 -11.15
N GLY A 93 14.20 12.17 -10.61
CA GLY A 93 12.98 11.68 -11.26
C GLY A 93 11.78 12.59 -11.00
N GLU A 94 10.73 12.40 -11.77
CA GLU A 94 9.46 13.14 -11.62
C GLU A 94 8.39 12.20 -11.06
N VAL A 95 7.77 12.60 -9.93
CA VAL A 95 6.63 11.91 -9.33
C VAL A 95 5.36 12.17 -10.15
N LYS A 96 4.64 11.10 -10.47
CA LYS A 96 3.40 11.11 -11.25
C LYS A 96 2.30 10.37 -10.48
N LEU A 97 1.52 11.13 -9.72
CA LEU A 97 0.37 10.61 -8.99
C LEU A 97 -0.81 10.36 -9.93
N GLN A 98 -1.56 9.30 -9.66
CA GLN A 98 -2.72 8.88 -10.44
C GLN A 98 -3.96 8.81 -9.55
N ASP A 99 -5.14 8.85 -10.18
CA ASP A 99 -6.40 8.64 -9.48
C ASP A 99 -6.47 7.23 -8.91
N ILE A 100 -6.88 7.12 -7.65
CA ILE A 100 -7.07 5.83 -6.97
C ILE A 100 -8.56 5.58 -6.75
N LYS A 101 -9.09 4.56 -7.43
CA LYS A 101 -10.46 4.09 -7.24
C LYS A 101 -10.44 2.86 -6.35
N LEU A 102 -11.24 2.88 -5.29
CA LEU A 102 -11.30 1.75 -4.35
C LEU A 102 -11.75 0.45 -5.03
N ASN A 103 -12.67 0.53 -6.01
CA ASN A 103 -13.12 -0.64 -6.79
C ASN A 103 -11.95 -1.37 -7.46
N ASP A 104 -11.08 -0.62 -8.15
CA ASP A 104 -9.93 -1.18 -8.85
C ASP A 104 -8.98 -1.89 -7.88
N VAL A 105 -8.86 -1.41 -6.64
CA VAL A 105 -8.08 -2.07 -5.58
C VAL A 105 -8.78 -3.35 -5.09
N CYS A 106 -10.12 -3.32 -4.95
CA CYS A 106 -10.89 -4.51 -4.61
C CYS A 106 -10.77 -5.62 -5.67
N ASP A 107 -10.69 -5.24 -6.94
CA ASP A 107 -10.50 -6.16 -8.06
C ASP A 107 -9.15 -6.87 -7.92
N VAL A 108 -8.06 -6.12 -7.69
CA VAL A 108 -6.72 -6.69 -7.45
C VAL A 108 -6.74 -7.70 -6.30
N VAL A 109 -7.30 -7.34 -5.14
CA VAL A 109 -7.38 -8.27 -4.00
C VAL A 109 -8.19 -9.52 -4.35
N SER A 110 -9.28 -9.37 -5.10
CA SER A 110 -10.12 -10.51 -5.53
C SER A 110 -9.38 -11.44 -6.51
N GLU A 111 -8.63 -10.88 -7.46
CA GLU A 111 -7.81 -11.63 -8.40
C GLU A 111 -6.73 -12.44 -7.68
N GLU A 112 -6.01 -11.80 -6.75
CA GLU A 112 -4.95 -12.45 -5.99
C GLU A 112 -5.49 -13.55 -5.05
N LEU A 113 -6.66 -13.33 -4.43
CA LEU A 113 -7.40 -14.38 -3.71
C LEU A 113 -7.72 -15.57 -4.64
N GLY A 114 -8.16 -15.30 -5.87
CA GLY A 114 -8.51 -16.30 -6.87
C GLY A 114 -7.36 -17.21 -7.32
N LYS A 115 -6.10 -16.75 -7.24
CA LYS A 115 -4.91 -17.57 -7.57
C LYS A 115 -4.69 -18.74 -6.62
N HIS A 116 -5.26 -18.68 -5.42
CA HIS A 116 -5.17 -19.74 -4.41
C HIS A 116 -6.45 -20.59 -4.33
N SER A 117 -7.29 -20.57 -5.37
CA SER A 117 -8.59 -21.25 -5.43
C SER A 117 -8.53 -22.79 -5.43
N GLY A 118 -7.34 -23.39 -5.61
CA GLY A 118 -7.11 -24.84 -5.52
C GLY A 118 -7.11 -25.44 -4.11
N ILE A 119 -7.34 -24.62 -3.07
CA ILE A 119 -7.45 -25.05 -1.67
C ILE A 119 -8.95 -25.11 -1.31
N GLU A 120 -9.41 -26.21 -0.74
CA GLU A 120 -10.81 -26.38 -0.31
C GLU A 120 -11.24 -25.23 0.64
N ASN A 121 -12.38 -24.58 0.35
CA ASN A 121 -12.91 -23.36 1.00
C ASN A 121 -12.17 -22.04 0.71
N SER A 122 -11.45 -21.94 -0.40
CA SER A 122 -10.75 -20.70 -0.77
C SER A 122 -11.72 -19.61 -1.27
N ARG A 123 -11.65 -18.44 -0.63
CA ARG A 123 -12.41 -17.24 -0.96
C ARG A 123 -11.85 -16.59 -2.24
N THR A 124 -12.72 -16.01 -3.06
CA THR A 124 -12.33 -15.40 -4.35
C THR A 124 -12.70 -13.92 -4.48
N LYS A 125 -13.32 -13.31 -3.46
CA LYS A 125 -13.87 -11.95 -3.55
C LYS A 125 -13.54 -11.08 -2.33
N ALA A 126 -13.09 -9.86 -2.56
CA ALA A 126 -12.83 -8.83 -1.55
C ALA A 126 -14.13 -8.14 -1.05
N CYS A 127 -15.07 -8.90 -0.49
CA CYS A 127 -16.42 -8.45 -0.12
C CYS A 127 -16.47 -7.21 0.77
N MET A 128 -15.62 -7.15 1.80
CA MET A 128 -15.52 -5.99 2.68
C MET A 128 -15.07 -4.73 1.91
N CYS A 129 -14.13 -4.88 0.96
CA CYS A 129 -13.68 -3.80 0.10
C CYS A 129 -14.82 -3.28 -0.79
N TYR A 130 -15.53 -4.17 -1.51
CA TYR A 130 -16.65 -3.76 -2.37
C TYR A 130 -17.80 -3.11 -1.61
N PHE A 131 -18.04 -3.56 -0.38
CA PHE A 131 -19.01 -2.92 0.51
C PHE A 131 -18.62 -1.46 0.78
N MET A 132 -17.36 -1.20 1.14
CA MET A 132 -16.85 0.14 1.40
C MET A 132 -16.83 1.01 0.13
N ALA A 133 -16.58 0.41 -1.03
CA ALA A 133 -16.59 1.08 -2.32
C ALA A 133 -18.00 1.36 -2.88
N LYS A 134 -19.06 0.90 -2.20
CA LYS A 134 -20.46 0.97 -2.66
C LYS A 134 -20.67 0.37 -4.06
N SER A 135 -19.88 -0.64 -4.42
CA SER A 135 -19.99 -1.31 -5.72
C SER A 135 -21.15 -2.30 -5.73
N GLN A 136 -21.91 -2.41 -6.83
CA GLN A 136 -22.91 -3.48 -6.95
C GLN A 136 -22.32 -4.89 -6.78
N ALA A 137 -21.00 -5.05 -6.91
CA ALA A 137 -20.28 -6.29 -6.69
C ALA A 137 -20.48 -6.89 -5.28
N TRP A 138 -20.77 -6.06 -4.26
CA TRP A 138 -21.01 -6.58 -2.89
C TRP A 138 -22.29 -7.43 -2.81
N ASN A 139 -23.26 -7.25 -3.72
CA ASN A 139 -24.47 -8.08 -3.77
C ASN A 139 -24.15 -9.57 -4.03
N PHE A 140 -22.97 -9.87 -4.59
CA PHE A 140 -22.54 -11.23 -4.88
C PHE A 140 -21.76 -11.89 -3.72
N CYS A 141 -21.70 -11.24 -2.56
CA CYS A 141 -20.99 -11.71 -1.39
C CYS A 141 -21.87 -12.45 -0.38
N GLY A 142 -23.15 -12.66 -0.70
CA GLY A 142 -24.08 -13.34 0.20
C GLY A 142 -24.41 -12.49 1.43
N ASP A 143 -24.77 -13.18 2.52
CA ASP A 143 -25.17 -12.51 3.76
C ASP A 143 -23.96 -11.88 4.45
N ARG A 144 -24.16 -10.67 5.01
CA ARG A 144 -23.10 -9.93 5.71
C ARG A 144 -22.52 -10.72 6.86
N ASP A 145 -23.34 -11.53 7.54
CA ASP A 145 -22.90 -12.34 8.67
C ASP A 145 -21.82 -13.36 8.30
N GLU A 146 -21.67 -13.71 7.03
CA GLU A 146 -20.64 -14.65 6.56
C GLU A 146 -19.28 -13.99 6.42
N TRP A 147 -19.22 -12.70 6.05
CA TRP A 147 -17.98 -12.01 5.67
C TRP A 147 -17.55 -10.83 6.55
N TYR A 148 -18.28 -10.61 7.63
CA TYR A 148 -18.08 -9.48 8.54
C TYR A 148 -16.94 -9.67 9.60
N ASN A 149 -16.25 -10.80 9.59
CA ASN A 149 -15.27 -11.16 10.62
C ASN A 149 -13.83 -10.66 10.33
N GLY A 150 -13.00 -10.56 11.36
CA GLY A 150 -11.59 -10.19 11.33
C GLY A 150 -10.72 -11.13 10.49
N LEU A 151 -11.10 -12.42 10.37
CA LEU A 151 -10.38 -13.35 9.49
C LEU A 151 -10.40 -12.88 8.04
N MET A 152 -11.55 -12.39 7.56
CA MET A 152 -11.69 -11.90 6.19
C MET A 152 -10.80 -10.69 5.91
N GLY A 153 -10.75 -9.71 6.83
CA GLY A 153 -9.86 -8.56 6.66
C GLY A 153 -8.40 -8.94 6.68
N MET A 154 -7.99 -9.85 7.56
CA MET A 154 -6.59 -10.27 7.66
C MET A 154 -6.16 -11.15 6.48
N GLU A 155 -7.05 -11.94 5.90
CA GLU A 155 -6.75 -12.69 4.67
C GLU A 155 -6.59 -11.76 3.46
N ASP A 156 -7.45 -10.75 3.33
CA ASP A 156 -7.33 -9.73 2.29
C ASP A 156 -6.01 -8.95 2.45
N ALA A 157 -5.67 -8.56 3.68
CA ALA A 157 -4.40 -7.91 3.99
C ALA A 157 -3.19 -8.79 3.63
N LEU A 158 -3.23 -10.07 4.00
CA LEU A 158 -2.13 -11.00 3.73
C LEU A 158 -1.87 -11.14 2.22
N VAL A 159 -2.93 -11.21 1.43
CA VAL A 159 -2.84 -11.32 -0.02
C VAL A 159 -2.34 -10.02 -0.63
N LEU A 160 -2.82 -8.87 -0.16
CA LEU A 160 -2.36 -7.56 -0.58
C LEU A 160 -0.88 -7.33 -0.28
N GLU A 161 -0.41 -7.66 0.93
CA GLU A 161 1.01 -7.54 1.28
C GLU A 161 1.90 -8.42 0.40
N ARG A 162 1.47 -9.64 0.11
CA ARG A 162 2.19 -10.53 -0.80
C ARG A 162 2.25 -9.96 -2.21
N PHE A 163 1.16 -9.35 -2.68
CA PHE A 163 1.11 -8.70 -3.98
C PHE A 163 2.07 -7.50 -4.03
N VAL A 164 2.01 -6.60 -3.06
CA VAL A 164 2.90 -5.43 -2.97
C VAL A 164 4.36 -5.87 -2.88
N ASN A 165 4.66 -6.85 -2.04
CA ASN A 165 6.01 -7.42 -1.92
C ASN A 165 6.49 -8.06 -3.24
N GLN A 166 5.61 -8.77 -3.97
CA GLN A 166 5.97 -9.28 -5.29
C GLN A 166 6.29 -8.15 -6.27
N LYS A 167 5.58 -7.02 -6.21
CA LYS A 167 5.89 -5.84 -7.03
C LYS A 167 7.20 -5.17 -6.65
N LEU A 168 7.54 -5.12 -5.36
CA LEU A 168 8.87 -4.69 -4.92
C LEU A 168 9.99 -5.61 -5.43
N LEU A 169 9.78 -6.93 -5.41
CA LEU A 169 10.73 -7.90 -5.95
C LEU A 169 10.87 -7.77 -7.49
N ASP A 170 9.77 -7.57 -8.20
CA ASP A 170 9.77 -7.33 -9.65
C ASP A 170 10.53 -6.04 -9.98
N LEU A 171 10.32 -4.98 -9.19
CA LEU A 171 11.04 -3.70 -9.29
C LEU A 171 12.54 -3.89 -9.04
N HIS A 172 12.90 -4.54 -7.93
CA HIS A 172 14.29 -4.83 -7.57
C HIS A 172 15.03 -5.58 -8.68
N LYS A 173 14.40 -6.64 -9.22
CA LYS A 173 14.92 -7.40 -10.36
C LYS A 173 15.08 -6.54 -11.62
N ALA A 174 14.13 -5.67 -11.91
CA ALA A 174 14.20 -4.78 -13.08
C ALA A 174 15.29 -3.70 -12.93
N THR A 175 15.74 -3.44 -11.70
CA THR A 175 16.69 -2.38 -11.38
C THR A 175 18.02 -2.90 -10.83
N GLU A 176 18.35 -4.17 -11.02
CA GLU A 176 19.59 -4.80 -10.53
C GLU A 176 20.87 -4.03 -10.91
N SER A 177 20.87 -3.30 -12.02
CA SER A 177 22.01 -2.48 -12.44
C SER A 177 22.22 -1.22 -11.60
N ASP A 178 21.20 -0.73 -10.89
CA ASP A 178 21.24 0.46 -10.05
C ASP A 178 21.46 0.05 -8.58
N ALA A 179 22.73 -0.08 -8.19
CA ALA A 179 23.11 -0.58 -6.86
C ALA A 179 22.54 0.27 -5.71
N HIS A 180 22.37 1.58 -5.91
CA HIS A 180 21.81 2.45 -4.89
C HIS A 180 20.32 2.17 -4.68
N LEU A 181 19.56 2.02 -5.77
CA LEU A 181 18.15 1.65 -5.68
C LEU A 181 17.97 0.25 -5.08
N SER A 182 18.76 -0.73 -5.50
CA SER A 182 18.69 -2.08 -4.93
C SER A 182 18.90 -2.08 -3.42
N HIS A 183 19.91 -1.36 -2.92
CA HIS A 183 20.16 -1.24 -1.48
C HIS A 183 18.97 -0.60 -0.73
N VAL A 184 18.39 0.47 -1.27
CA VAL A 184 17.21 1.12 -0.66
C VAL A 184 16.01 0.17 -0.62
N LEU A 185 15.73 -0.54 -1.72
CA LEU A 185 14.63 -1.50 -1.77
C LEU A 185 14.82 -2.66 -0.77
N GLU A 186 16.04 -3.17 -0.64
CA GLU A 186 16.36 -4.26 0.30
C GLU A 186 16.16 -3.84 1.75
N HIS A 187 16.77 -2.72 2.16
CA HIS A 187 16.83 -2.31 3.56
C HIS A 187 15.54 -1.61 4.03
N ASP A 188 14.98 -0.73 3.21
CA ASP A 188 13.87 0.14 3.65
C ASP A 188 12.49 -0.43 3.36
N PHE A 189 12.40 -1.51 2.55
CA PHE A 189 11.11 -2.08 2.11
C PHE A 189 11.06 -3.61 2.26
N LEU A 190 11.96 -4.37 1.64
CA LEU A 190 11.83 -5.84 1.59
C LEU A 190 11.93 -6.51 2.97
N ASP A 191 12.82 -6.03 3.85
CA ASP A 191 12.91 -6.53 5.23
C ASP A 191 11.65 -6.23 6.05
N GLU A 192 11.08 -5.03 5.90
CA GLU A 192 9.83 -4.62 6.55
C GLU A 192 8.64 -5.46 6.02
N GLN A 193 8.56 -5.68 4.71
CA GLN A 193 7.50 -6.48 4.08
C GLN A 193 7.49 -7.93 4.56
N VAL A 194 8.66 -8.58 4.68
CA VAL A 194 8.73 -9.97 5.18
C VAL A 194 8.22 -10.05 6.63
N GLN A 195 8.54 -9.06 7.46
CA GLN A 195 8.05 -8.98 8.84
C GLN A 195 6.54 -8.75 8.90
N SER A 196 6.01 -7.84 8.08
CA SER A 196 4.57 -7.57 7.96
C SER A 196 3.80 -8.81 7.52
N ILE A 197 4.21 -9.46 6.43
CA ILE A 197 3.60 -10.69 5.92
C ILE A 197 3.58 -11.79 6.97
N LYS A 198 4.67 -11.95 7.74
CA LYS A 198 4.73 -12.93 8.83
C LYS A 198 3.74 -12.59 9.95
N SER A 199 3.72 -11.33 10.39
CA SER A 199 2.84 -10.86 11.47
C SER A 199 1.36 -11.06 11.13
N ILE A 200 0.96 -10.67 9.92
CA ILE A 200 -0.39 -10.87 9.39
C ILE A 200 -0.70 -12.35 9.27
N GLY A 201 0.23 -13.15 8.70
CA GLY A 201 0.07 -14.59 8.55
C GLY A 201 -0.12 -15.33 9.88
N ASP A 202 0.58 -14.91 10.93
CA ASP A 202 0.41 -15.46 12.28
C ASP A 202 -0.93 -15.06 12.90
N THR A 203 -1.43 -13.87 12.59
CA THR A 203 -2.78 -13.43 13.00
C THR A 203 -3.86 -14.22 12.28
N VAL A 204 -3.72 -14.46 10.97
CA VAL A 204 -4.62 -15.33 10.19
C VAL A 204 -4.67 -16.74 10.78
N LYS A 205 -3.51 -17.32 11.14
CA LYS A 205 -3.47 -18.65 11.80
C LYS A 205 -4.20 -18.66 13.15
N GLN A 206 -4.05 -17.61 13.94
CA GLN A 206 -4.77 -17.48 15.21
C GLN A 206 -6.28 -17.39 14.99
N LEU A 207 -6.72 -16.54 14.05
CA LEU A 207 -8.13 -16.38 13.68
C LEU A 207 -8.77 -17.67 13.19
N ARG A 208 -8.07 -18.44 12.34
CA ARG A 208 -8.53 -19.77 11.89
C ARG A 208 -8.70 -20.75 13.06
N ARG A 209 -7.90 -20.64 14.12
CA ARG A 209 -7.97 -21.50 15.31
C ARG A 209 -9.11 -21.10 16.24
N VAL A 210 -9.24 -19.80 16.52
CA VAL A 210 -10.23 -19.29 17.50
C VAL A 210 -11.64 -19.18 16.92
N LYS A 211 -11.76 -19.10 15.58
CA LYS A 211 -13.02 -18.93 14.83
C LYS A 211 -13.79 -17.66 15.22
N LYS A 212 -14.89 -17.40 14.50
CA LYS A 212 -15.79 -16.26 14.77
C LYS A 212 -16.39 -16.35 16.18
N GLY A 213 -16.54 -15.20 16.85
CA GLY A 213 -17.21 -15.10 18.15
C GLY A 213 -16.26 -14.69 19.28
N LEU A 214 -16.35 -15.34 20.45
CA LEU A 214 -15.59 -14.94 21.64
C LEU A 214 -14.08 -14.92 21.41
N GLY A 215 -13.56 -15.90 20.66
CA GLY A 215 -12.12 -16.00 20.39
C GLY A 215 -11.57 -14.84 19.56
N GLU A 216 -12.32 -14.42 18.55
CA GLU A 216 -12.05 -13.23 17.75
C GLU A 216 -12.10 -11.95 18.59
N TYR A 217 -13.13 -11.80 19.43
CA TYR A 217 -13.25 -10.65 20.34
C TYR A 217 -12.06 -10.54 21.31
N LEU A 218 -11.61 -11.66 21.87
CA LEU A 218 -10.44 -11.70 22.75
C LEU A 218 -9.12 -11.42 22.03
N LEU A 219 -9.04 -11.74 20.73
CA LEU A 219 -7.88 -11.41 19.91
C LEU A 219 -7.88 -9.91 19.56
N ASP A 220 -9.04 -9.36 19.16
CA ASP A 220 -9.22 -7.93 18.90
C ASP A 220 -8.76 -7.09 20.09
N GLY A 221 -9.15 -7.46 21.32
CA GLY A 221 -8.73 -6.75 22.54
C GLY A 221 -7.22 -6.76 22.82
N LYS A 222 -6.42 -7.53 22.07
CA LYS A 222 -4.95 -7.56 22.18
C LYS A 222 -4.24 -6.77 21.08
N MET A 223 -4.96 -6.24 20.08
CA MET A 223 -4.41 -5.50 18.93
C MET A 223 -4.22 -4.00 19.20
#